data_AF-A0A448WU39-F1
#
_entry.id   AF-A0A448WU39-F1
#
_cell.length_a   1.000
_cell.length_b   1.000
_cell.length_c   1.000
_cell.angle_alpha   90.00
_cell.angle_beta   90.00
_cell.angle_gamma   90.00
#
_symmetry.space_group_name_H-M   'P 1'
#
loop_
_entity.id
_entity.type
_entity.pdbx_description
1 polymer ?
#
loop_
_entity_poly.entity_id
_entity_poly.type
_entity_poly.pdbx_seq_one_letter_code
_entity_poly.pdbx_strand_id
1 'polypeptide(L)'
;MQKTDRKIRPEDVATQLREEVGSLVRKVTSLNMHSRNYRLQAETRHEELDLANHKAQKAEADRTYREMEAKLATSCINTQYKVLQRMYILRVREAEEEVVKLKRKFESMSELARNEVATRDRLITEKDAKIEQLQAHMNSLHYQLEHVVYKMVERLEVRLQEDWTVWAENAKDYHNNAKKILMDLGIGLSFI
;
A
#
# COMPACT_ATOMS: atom_id res chain seq x y z
N MET A 1 87.75 98.19 55.09
CA MET A 1 87.36 98.91 53.84
C MET A 1 87.28 97.85 52.76
N GLN A 2 86.23 97.64 51.96
CA GLN A 2 85.01 98.38 51.63
C GLN A 2 83.90 97.35 51.36
N LYS A 3 82.73 97.52 51.98
CA LYS A 3 81.48 96.96 51.44
C LYS A 3 81.19 97.72 50.14
N THR A 4 81.32 97.08 48.99
CA THR A 4 80.83 97.62 47.73
C THR A 4 79.38 97.22 47.55
N ASP A 5 78.49 98.11 47.98
CA ASP A 5 77.10 98.14 47.56
C ASP A 5 77.05 98.17 46.02
N ARG A 6 76.65 97.06 45.40
CA ARG A 6 76.24 97.05 44.00
C ARG A 6 74.93 97.81 43.89
N LYS A 7 75.00 99.09 43.53
CA LYS A 7 73.85 99.87 43.05
C LYS A 7 73.32 99.21 41.78
N ILE A 8 72.26 98.42 41.92
CA ILE A 8 71.51 97.82 40.81
C ILE A 8 70.90 98.96 39.99
N ARG A 9 71.14 99.00 38.67
CA ARG A 9 70.57 100.02 37.79
C ARG A 9 69.08 99.69 37.55
N PRO A 10 68.17 100.68 37.56
CA PRO A 10 66.74 100.45 37.37
C PRO A 10 66.40 99.79 36.01
N GLU A 11 67.25 99.93 34.98
CA GLU A 11 67.10 99.25 33.70
C GLU A 11 67.35 97.73 33.78
N ASP A 12 68.26 97.28 34.64
CA ASP A 12 68.56 95.84 34.85
C ASP A 12 67.44 95.14 35.64
N VAL A 13 66.75 95.88 36.51
CA VAL A 13 65.55 95.40 37.22
C VAL A 13 64.36 95.28 36.25
N ALA A 14 64.23 96.23 35.33
CA ALA A 14 63.15 96.22 34.33
C ALA A 14 63.29 95.07 33.32
N THR A 15 64.51 94.72 32.92
CA THR A 15 64.78 93.55 32.06
C THR A 15 64.57 92.23 32.80
N GLN A 16 65.05 92.10 34.04
CA GLN A 16 64.77 90.91 34.87
C GLN A 16 63.27 90.71 35.12
N LEU A 17 62.54 91.77 35.48
CA LEU A 17 61.09 91.70 35.65
C LEU A 17 60.37 91.33 34.34
N ARG A 18 60.83 91.84 33.20
CA ARG A 18 60.25 91.47 31.89
C ARG A 18 60.48 90.00 31.56
N GLU A 19 61.65 89.46 31.86
CA GLU A 19 61.96 88.04 31.68
C GLU A 19 61.17 87.15 32.64
N GLU A 20 61.05 87.55 33.90
CA GLU A 20 60.24 86.84 34.90
C GLU A 20 58.76 86.87 34.55
N VAL A 21 58.21 88.04 34.17
CA VAL A 21 56.82 88.17 33.71
C VAL A 21 56.61 87.36 32.44
N GLY A 22 57.53 87.40 31.47
CA GLY A 22 57.46 86.57 30.26
C GLY A 22 57.53 85.07 30.56
N SER A 23 58.34 84.67 31.54
CA SER A 23 58.39 83.29 32.04
C SER A 23 57.10 82.88 32.74
N LEU A 24 56.53 83.76 33.57
CA LEU A 24 55.26 83.56 34.27
C LEU A 24 54.10 83.43 33.28
N VAL A 25 54.04 84.30 32.27
CA VAL A 25 53.02 84.25 31.20
C VAL A 25 53.10 82.92 30.46
N ARG A 26 54.29 82.48 30.04
CA ARG A 26 54.47 81.16 29.39
C ARG A 26 54.02 80.01 30.29
N LYS A 27 54.34 80.06 31.59
CA LYS A 27 53.96 79.03 32.57
C LYS A 27 52.44 79.00 32.79
N VAL A 28 51.79 80.16 32.90
CA VAL A 28 50.32 80.27 32.99
C VAL A 28 49.65 79.78 31.73
N THR A 29 50.15 80.14 30.54
CA THR A 29 49.62 79.64 29.26
C THR A 29 49.77 78.12 29.15
N SER A 30 50.93 77.57 29.53
CA SER A 30 51.17 76.12 29.54
C SER A 30 50.22 75.40 30.49
N LEU A 31 50.02 75.89 31.72
CA LEU A 31 49.08 75.32 32.68
C LEU A 31 47.62 75.41 32.19
N ASN A 32 47.24 76.52 31.55
CA ASN A 32 45.91 76.69 30.99
C ASN A 32 45.66 75.73 29.82
N MET A 33 46.64 75.55 28.93
CA MET A 33 46.59 74.57 27.84
C MET A 33 46.52 73.12 28.38
N HIS A 34 47.28 72.82 29.43
CA HIS A 34 47.26 71.52 30.09
C HIS A 34 45.89 71.23 30.73
N SER A 35 45.33 72.22 31.45
CA SER A 35 43.99 72.12 32.02
C SER A 35 42.90 71.96 30.95
N ARG A 36 43.01 72.66 29.82
CA ARG A 36 42.07 72.53 28.69
C ARG A 36 42.16 71.14 28.04
N ASN A 37 43.37 70.61 27.88
CA ASN A 37 43.60 69.27 27.31
C ASN A 37 43.00 68.17 28.20
N TYR A 38 43.17 68.25 29.53
CA TYR A 38 42.52 67.31 30.45
C TYR A 38 41.00 67.35 30.38
N ARG A 39 40.40 68.53 30.24
CA ARG A 39 38.94 68.65 30.09
C ARG A 39 38.46 68.01 28.79
N LEU A 40 39.12 68.29 27.67
CA LEU A 40 38.80 67.68 26.38
C LEU A 40 38.95 66.15 26.43
N GLN A 41 40.02 65.62 27.05
CA GLN A 41 40.18 64.17 27.22
C GLN A 41 39.09 63.56 28.11
N ALA A 42 38.66 64.26 29.15
CA ALA A 42 37.56 63.80 30.01
C ALA A 42 36.22 63.79 29.25
N GLU A 43 35.95 64.82 28.46
CA GLU A 43 34.77 64.93 27.60
C GLU A 43 34.75 63.82 26.53
N THR A 44 35.86 63.61 25.80
CA THR A 44 35.96 62.53 24.81
C THR A 44 35.76 61.15 25.44
N ARG A 45 36.33 60.89 26.62
CA ARG A 45 36.11 59.62 27.35
C ARG A 45 34.66 59.45 27.78
N HIS A 46 33.98 60.53 28.17
CA HIS A 46 32.56 60.48 28.51
C HIS A 46 31.71 60.15 27.29
N GLU A 47 31.96 60.80 26.15
CA GLU A 47 31.25 60.53 24.89
C GLU A 47 31.50 59.08 24.39
N GLU A 48 32.73 58.58 24.50
CA GLU A 48 33.08 57.20 24.18
C GLU A 48 32.33 56.21 25.08
N LEU A 49 32.21 56.51 26.37
CA LEU A 49 31.50 55.69 27.34
C LEU A 49 29.99 55.70 27.08
N ASP A 50 29.40 56.84 26.73
CA ASP A 50 27.99 56.94 26.35
C ASP A 50 27.69 56.18 25.07
N LEU A 51 28.57 56.27 24.06
CA LEU A 51 28.44 55.52 22.82
C LEU A 51 28.57 54.01 23.07
N ALA A 52 29.52 53.60 23.92
CA ALA A 52 29.69 52.21 24.32
C ALA A 52 28.46 51.68 25.06
N ASN A 53 27.91 52.46 26.00
CA ASN A 53 26.68 52.11 26.72
C ASN A 53 25.48 51.99 25.77
N HIS A 54 25.31 52.92 24.83
CA HIS A 54 24.22 52.84 23.86
C HIS A 54 24.35 51.62 22.93
N LYS A 55 25.57 51.32 22.47
CA LYS A 55 25.85 50.10 21.69
C LYS A 55 25.60 48.83 22.51
N ALA A 56 25.98 48.82 23.78
CA ALA A 56 25.73 47.69 24.68
C ALA A 56 24.22 47.46 24.89
N GLN A 57 23.45 48.52 25.14
CA GLN A 57 21.99 48.45 25.26
C GLN A 57 21.33 47.94 23.98
N LYS A 58 21.77 48.42 22.80
CA LYS A 58 21.27 47.94 21.52
C LYS A 58 21.61 46.46 21.29
N ALA A 59 22.84 46.04 21.60
CA ALA A 59 23.26 44.66 21.47
C ALA A 59 22.48 43.74 22.44
N GLU A 60 22.16 44.21 23.64
CA GLU A 60 21.32 43.50 24.60
C GLU A 60 19.88 43.37 24.10
N ALA A 61 19.29 44.44 23.57
CA ALA A 61 17.98 44.41 22.93
C ALA A 61 17.95 43.43 21.73
N ASP A 62 18.94 43.47 20.84
CA ASP A 62 19.04 42.54 19.71
C ASP A 62 19.20 41.09 20.18
N ARG A 63 19.96 40.86 21.26
CA ARG A 63 20.12 39.54 21.86
C ARG A 63 18.80 39.02 22.42
N THR A 64 18.10 39.81 23.22
CA THR A 64 16.81 39.39 23.80
C THR A 64 15.77 39.10 22.71
N TYR A 65 15.75 39.90 21.64
CA TYR A 65 14.90 39.65 20.48
C TYR A 65 15.21 38.29 19.83
N ARG A 66 16.49 38.01 19.53
CA ARG A 66 16.89 36.72 18.93
C ARG A 66 16.60 35.53 19.84
N GLU A 67 16.77 35.69 21.14
CA GLU A 67 16.44 34.64 22.12
C GLU A 67 14.92 34.35 22.12
N MET A 68 14.08 35.39 22.02
CA MET A 68 12.63 35.22 21.89
C MET A 68 12.26 34.54 20.57
N GLU A 69 12.84 34.97 19.46
CA GLU A 69 12.61 34.38 18.13
C GLU A 69 13.00 32.89 18.10
N ALA A 70 14.16 32.53 18.67
CA ALA A 70 14.60 31.14 18.78
C ALA A 70 13.64 30.29 19.63
N LYS A 71 13.12 30.83 20.74
CA LYS A 71 12.10 30.15 21.56
C LYS A 71 10.80 29.93 20.79
N LEU A 72 10.35 30.93 20.04
CA LEU A 72 9.16 30.83 19.21
C LEU A 72 9.32 29.79 18.09
N ALA A 73 10.45 29.82 17.38
CA ALA A 73 10.78 28.83 16.35
C ALA A 73 10.78 27.41 16.93
N THR A 74 11.41 27.21 18.09
CA THR A 74 11.45 25.91 18.79
C THR A 74 10.04 25.46 19.19
N SER A 75 9.22 26.36 19.73
CA SER A 75 7.83 26.07 20.10
C SER A 75 6.97 25.69 18.89
N CYS A 76 7.15 26.39 17.77
CA CYS A 76 6.47 26.11 16.51
C CYS A 76 6.84 24.70 16.01
N ILE A 77 8.13 24.38 15.93
CA ILE A 77 8.60 23.05 15.49
C ILE A 77 8.07 21.95 16.41
N ASN A 78 8.12 22.14 17.74
CA ASN A 78 7.58 21.17 18.69
C ASN A 78 6.06 20.95 18.50
N THR A 79 5.32 22.02 18.21
CA THR A 79 3.88 21.95 17.93
C THR A 79 3.61 21.18 16.64
N GLN A 80 4.34 21.50 15.56
CA GLN A 80 4.23 20.79 14.28
C GLN A 80 4.56 19.31 14.44
N TYR A 81 5.64 18.98 15.17
CA TYR A 81 6.02 17.60 15.45
C TYR A 81 4.92 16.84 16.21
N LYS A 82 4.34 17.45 17.25
CA LYS A 82 3.23 16.82 18.01
C LYS A 82 1.98 16.61 17.15
N VAL A 83 1.65 17.57 16.29
CA VAL A 83 0.52 17.42 15.34
C VAL A 83 0.80 16.27 14.38
N LEU A 84 1.99 16.23 13.80
CA LEU A 84 2.39 15.19 12.87
C LEU A 84 2.38 13.79 13.53
N GLN A 85 2.92 13.69 14.75
CA GLN A 85 2.91 12.45 15.53
C GLN A 85 1.47 11.95 15.77
N ARG A 86 0.55 12.85 16.15
CA ARG A 86 -0.87 12.50 16.33
C ARG A 86 -1.52 12.06 15.03
N MET A 87 -1.23 12.75 13.92
CA MET A 87 -1.76 12.41 12.60
C MET A 87 -1.31 11.00 12.17
N TYR A 88 -0.02 10.67 12.35
CA TYR A 88 0.48 9.33 12.03
C TYR A 88 -0.16 8.25 12.91
N ILE A 89 -0.35 8.50 14.20
CA ILE A 89 -1.03 7.54 15.08
C ILE A 89 -2.47 7.29 14.61
N LEU A 90 -3.20 8.34 14.23
CA LEU A 90 -4.55 8.20 13.69
C LEU A 90 -4.55 7.41 12.38
N ARG A 91 -3.60 7.72 11.47
CA ARG A 91 -3.50 7.04 10.18
C ARG A 91 -3.17 5.55 10.31
N VAL A 92 -2.31 5.20 11.26
CA VAL A 92 -1.99 3.79 11.56
C VAL A 92 -3.22 3.07 12.09
N ARG A 93 -3.97 3.68 13.03
CA ARG A 93 -5.20 3.09 13.56
C ARG A 93 -6.27 2.89 12.48
N GLU A 94 -6.49 3.90 11.64
CA GLU A 94 -7.41 3.80 10.51
C GLU A 94 -7.02 2.63 9.59
N ALA A 95 -5.73 2.51 9.24
CA ALA A 95 -5.24 1.42 8.41
C ALA A 95 -5.38 0.04 9.08
N GLU A 96 -5.10 -0.06 10.39
CA GLU A 96 -5.28 -1.30 11.15
C GLU A 96 -6.75 -1.72 11.18
N GLU A 97 -7.69 -0.78 11.39
CA GLU A 97 -9.13 -1.05 11.35
C GLU A 97 -9.58 -1.52 9.96
N GLU A 98 -9.09 -0.90 8.89
CA GLU A 98 -9.37 -1.33 7.52
C GLU A 98 -8.83 -2.74 7.23
N VAL A 99 -7.62 -3.04 7.69
CA VAL A 99 -7.02 -4.38 7.55
C VAL A 99 -7.86 -5.43 8.27
N VAL A 100 -8.30 -5.17 9.51
CA VAL A 100 -9.18 -6.08 10.26
C VAL A 100 -10.50 -6.27 9.52
N LYS A 101 -11.11 -5.19 9.02
CA LYS A 101 -12.37 -5.24 8.26
C LYS A 101 -12.22 -6.07 6.98
N LEU A 102 -11.14 -5.87 6.23
CA LEU A 102 -10.85 -6.62 5.00
C LEU A 102 -10.57 -8.09 5.31
N LYS A 103 -9.83 -8.38 6.38
CA LYS A 103 -9.55 -9.75 6.82
C LYS A 103 -10.83 -10.51 7.15
N ARG A 104 -11.75 -9.91 7.92
CA ARG A 104 -13.06 -10.51 8.22
C ARG A 104 -13.89 -10.78 6.97
N LYS A 105 -13.91 -9.82 6.03
CA LYS A 105 -14.61 -10.00 4.74
C LYS A 105 -14.01 -11.13 3.93
N PHE A 106 -12.68 -11.21 3.87
CA PHE A 106 -11.96 -12.27 3.17
C PHE A 106 -12.26 -13.65 3.77
N GLU A 107 -12.21 -13.77 5.10
CA GLU A 107 -12.54 -15.02 5.80
C GLU A 107 -13.97 -15.47 5.51
N SER A 108 -14.95 -14.56 5.60
CA SER A 108 -16.36 -14.84 5.28
C SER A 108 -16.57 -15.26 3.82
N MET A 109 -15.95 -14.54 2.87
CA MET A 109 -16.01 -14.90 1.45
C MET A 109 -15.33 -16.25 1.15
N SER A 110 -14.21 -16.53 1.81
CA SER A 110 -13.50 -17.80 1.68
C SER A 110 -14.34 -18.97 2.21
N GLU A 111 -15.03 -18.77 3.33
CA GLU A 111 -15.96 -19.76 3.89
C GLU A 111 -17.15 -20.00 2.96
N LEU A 112 -17.78 -18.94 2.43
CA LEU A 112 -18.86 -19.07 1.45
C LEU A 112 -18.42 -19.84 0.21
N ALA A 113 -17.24 -19.52 -0.34
CA ALA A 113 -16.69 -20.22 -1.50
C ALA A 113 -16.43 -21.71 -1.21
N ARG A 114 -15.87 -22.04 -0.04
CA ARG A 114 -15.66 -23.44 0.38
C ARG A 114 -16.98 -24.19 0.52
N ASN A 115 -17.99 -23.57 1.11
CA ASN A 115 -19.31 -24.17 1.25
C ASN A 115 -19.97 -24.41 -0.11
N GLU A 116 -19.82 -23.47 -1.05
CA GLU A 116 -20.36 -23.60 -2.41
C GLU A 116 -19.65 -24.68 -3.23
N VAL A 117 -18.33 -24.83 -3.06
CA VAL A 117 -17.59 -25.96 -3.66
C VAL A 117 -18.09 -27.27 -3.09
N ALA A 118 -18.22 -27.37 -1.76
CA ALA A 118 -18.69 -28.60 -1.11
C ALA A 118 -20.12 -28.98 -1.51
N THR A 119 -21.03 -28.02 -1.70
CA THR A 119 -22.39 -28.30 -2.18
C THR A 119 -22.40 -28.74 -3.64
N ARG A 120 -21.57 -28.13 -4.50
CA ARG A 120 -21.42 -28.54 -5.89
C ARG A 120 -20.83 -29.94 -6.01
N ASP A 121 -19.81 -30.27 -5.23
CA ASP A 121 -19.22 -31.60 -5.22
C ASP A 121 -20.24 -32.67 -4.83
N ARG A 122 -21.05 -32.40 -3.79
CA ARG A 122 -22.16 -33.30 -3.42
C ARG A 122 -23.15 -33.50 -4.56
N LEU A 123 -23.57 -32.41 -5.21
CA LEU A 123 -24.49 -32.48 -6.35
C LEU A 123 -23.89 -33.31 -7.49
N ILE A 124 -22.60 -33.12 -7.81
CA ILE A 124 -21.89 -33.90 -8.82
C ILE A 124 -21.94 -35.39 -8.46
N THR A 125 -21.59 -35.75 -7.22
CA THR A 125 -21.62 -37.16 -6.79
C THR A 125 -23.02 -37.78 -6.85
N GLU A 126 -24.07 -37.03 -6.49
CA GLU A 126 -25.46 -37.49 -6.61
C GLU A 126 -25.88 -37.70 -8.08
N LYS A 127 -25.44 -36.79 -8.96
CA LYS A 127 -25.74 -36.88 -10.40
C LYS A 127 -24.98 -38.03 -11.04
N ASP A 128 -23.72 -38.25 -10.69
CA ASP A 128 -22.92 -39.37 -11.18
C ASP A 128 -23.52 -40.70 -10.74
N ALA A 129 -23.91 -40.83 -9.47
CA ALA A 129 -24.62 -42.02 -8.97
C ALA A 129 -25.94 -42.25 -9.72
N LYS A 130 -26.66 -41.17 -10.06
CA LYS A 130 -27.90 -41.28 -10.84
C LYS A 130 -27.64 -41.70 -12.29
N ILE A 131 -26.57 -41.19 -12.90
CA ILE A 131 -26.14 -41.59 -14.24
C ILE A 131 -25.81 -43.08 -14.25
N GLU A 132 -25.02 -43.55 -13.29
CA GLU A 132 -24.66 -44.97 -13.15
C GLU A 132 -25.91 -45.86 -12.98
N GLN A 133 -26.84 -45.46 -12.12
CA GLN A 133 -28.11 -46.17 -11.94
C GLN A 133 -28.92 -46.25 -13.24
N LEU A 134 -29.02 -45.15 -13.98
CA LEU A 134 -29.76 -45.10 -15.24
C LEU A 134 -29.08 -45.93 -16.33
N GLN A 135 -27.75 -45.91 -16.40
CA GLN A 135 -26.97 -46.75 -17.31
C GLN A 135 -27.18 -48.24 -17.02
N ALA A 136 -27.12 -48.65 -15.74
CA ALA A 136 -27.38 -50.02 -15.35
C ALA A 136 -28.81 -50.46 -15.72
N HIS A 137 -29.80 -49.59 -15.50
CA HIS A 137 -31.18 -49.86 -15.88
C HIS A 137 -31.36 -49.97 -17.41
N MET A 138 -30.73 -49.08 -18.18
CA MET A 138 -30.76 -49.12 -19.64
C MET A 138 -30.14 -50.41 -20.18
N ASN A 139 -29.00 -50.84 -19.62
CA ASN A 139 -28.35 -52.10 -19.99
C ASN A 139 -29.24 -53.32 -19.67
N SER A 140 -29.93 -53.30 -18.53
CA SER A 140 -30.90 -54.35 -18.16
C SER A 140 -32.07 -54.40 -19.14
N LEU A 141 -32.66 -53.26 -19.49
CA LEU A 141 -33.72 -53.17 -20.48
C LEU A 141 -33.26 -53.65 -21.86
N HIS A 142 -32.05 -53.29 -22.26
CA HIS A 142 -31.46 -53.75 -23.52
C HIS A 142 -31.37 -55.28 -23.57
N TYR A 143 -30.83 -55.90 -22.52
CA TYR A 143 -30.75 -57.35 -22.40
C TYR A 143 -32.13 -58.03 -22.44
N GLN A 144 -33.12 -57.46 -21.75
CA GLN A 144 -34.49 -57.98 -21.79
C GLN A 144 -35.09 -57.90 -23.20
N LEU A 145 -34.86 -56.80 -23.90
CA LEU A 145 -35.34 -56.61 -25.27
C LEU A 145 -34.69 -57.62 -26.22
N GLU A 146 -33.35 -57.78 -26.15
CA GLU A 146 -32.63 -58.77 -26.94
C GLU A 146 -33.19 -60.19 -26.73
N HIS A 147 -33.47 -60.54 -25.46
CA HIS A 147 -34.02 -61.84 -25.14
C HIS A 147 -35.45 -62.05 -25.67
N VAL A 148 -36.29 -61.02 -25.62
CA VAL A 148 -37.64 -61.05 -26.22
C VAL A 148 -37.55 -61.21 -27.73
N VAL A 149 -36.67 -60.45 -28.40
CA VAL A 149 -36.46 -60.56 -29.84
C VAL A 149 -35.98 -61.95 -30.22
N TYR A 150 -35.01 -62.51 -29.50
CA TYR A 150 -34.51 -63.87 -29.73
C TYR A 150 -35.62 -64.91 -29.60
N LYS A 151 -36.43 -64.85 -28.53
CA LYS A 151 -37.58 -65.73 -28.34
C LYS A 151 -38.64 -65.59 -29.43
N MET A 152 -38.84 -64.39 -29.97
CA MET A 152 -39.76 -64.19 -31.08
C MET A 152 -39.23 -64.83 -32.37
N VAL A 153 -37.93 -64.70 -32.65
CA VAL A 153 -37.29 -65.35 -33.80
C VAL A 153 -37.37 -66.87 -33.67
N GLU A 154 -37.00 -67.43 -32.52
CA GLU A 154 -37.08 -68.87 -32.25
C GLU A 154 -38.50 -69.42 -32.47
N ARG A 155 -39.54 -68.72 -31.97
CA ARG A 155 -40.94 -69.12 -32.21
C ARG A 155 -41.34 -69.06 -33.68
N LEU A 156 -40.84 -68.08 -34.43
CA LEU A 156 -41.09 -67.99 -35.87
C LEU A 156 -40.40 -69.12 -36.63
N GLU A 157 -39.16 -69.47 -36.27
CA GLU A 157 -38.44 -70.60 -36.85
C GLU A 157 -39.15 -71.93 -36.58
N VAL A 158 -39.59 -72.17 -35.35
CA VAL A 158 -40.36 -73.38 -35.00
C VAL A 158 -41.65 -73.47 -35.81
N ARG A 159 -42.42 -72.38 -35.90
CA ARG A 159 -43.65 -72.35 -36.71
C ARG A 159 -43.38 -72.59 -38.19
N LEU A 160 -42.33 -72.00 -38.75
CA LEU A 160 -41.95 -72.22 -40.15
C LEU A 160 -41.57 -73.69 -40.39
N GLN A 161 -40.88 -74.31 -39.44
CA GLN A 161 -40.55 -75.73 -39.51
C GLN A 161 -41.83 -76.60 -39.46
N GLU A 162 -42.75 -76.30 -38.55
CA GLU A 162 -44.05 -76.97 -38.44
C GLU A 162 -44.86 -76.84 -39.74
N ASP A 163 -45.03 -75.61 -40.25
CA ASP A 163 -45.73 -75.34 -41.51
C ASP A 163 -45.08 -76.08 -42.69
N TRP A 164 -43.73 -76.11 -42.75
CA TRP A 164 -43.00 -76.86 -43.76
C TRP A 164 -43.29 -78.36 -43.71
N THR A 165 -43.32 -78.96 -42.52
CA THR A 165 -43.65 -80.38 -42.37
C THR A 165 -45.08 -80.68 -42.81
N VAL A 166 -46.05 -79.82 -42.46
CA VAL A 166 -47.44 -79.95 -42.88
C VAL A 166 -47.57 -79.85 -44.40
N TRP A 167 -46.88 -78.89 -45.02
CA TRP A 167 -46.88 -78.76 -46.48
C TRP A 167 -46.21 -79.94 -47.19
N ALA A 168 -45.13 -80.48 -46.65
CA ALA A 168 -44.47 -81.66 -47.20
C ALA A 168 -45.38 -82.89 -47.14
N GLU A 169 -46.11 -83.08 -46.04
CA GLU A 169 -47.07 -84.17 -45.87
C GLU A 169 -48.28 -84.01 -46.80
N ASN A 170 -48.86 -82.79 -46.88
CA ASN A 170 -49.92 -82.47 -47.82
C ASN A 170 -49.50 -82.69 -49.29
N ALA A 171 -48.27 -82.33 -49.65
CA ALA A 171 -47.74 -82.54 -50.99
C ALA A 171 -47.58 -84.05 -51.30
N LYS A 172 -47.14 -84.84 -50.31
CA LYS A 172 -47.04 -86.30 -50.43
C LYS A 172 -48.43 -86.94 -50.59
N ASP A 173 -49.41 -86.50 -49.81
CA ASP A 173 -50.79 -86.98 -49.90
C ASP A 173 -51.42 -86.62 -51.24
N TYR A 174 -51.20 -85.38 -51.71
CA TYR A 174 -51.63 -84.95 -53.03
C TYR A 174 -51.01 -85.82 -54.14
N HIS A 175 -49.69 -86.06 -54.08
CA HIS A 175 -49.00 -86.93 -55.03
C HIS A 175 -49.55 -88.36 -55.00
N ASN A 176 -49.76 -88.93 -53.83
CA ASN A 176 -50.32 -90.28 -53.66
C ASN A 176 -51.74 -90.38 -54.22
N ASN A 177 -52.59 -89.38 -53.94
CA ASN A 177 -53.95 -89.30 -54.47
C ASN A 177 -53.94 -89.17 -56.00
N ALA A 178 -53.11 -88.28 -56.55
CA ALA A 178 -52.96 -88.12 -57.99
C ALA A 178 -52.46 -89.42 -58.66
N LYS A 179 -51.46 -90.08 -58.06
CA LYS A 179 -50.95 -91.39 -58.52
C LYS A 179 -52.05 -92.45 -58.52
N LYS A 180 -52.86 -92.51 -57.47
CA LYS A 180 -53.99 -93.45 -57.37
C LYS A 180 -55.03 -93.19 -58.46
N ILE A 181 -55.42 -91.94 -58.67
CA ILE A 181 -56.37 -91.56 -59.74
C ILE A 181 -55.82 -91.95 -61.12
N LEU A 182 -54.54 -91.70 -61.38
CA LEU A 182 -53.89 -92.10 -62.63
C LEU A 182 -53.89 -93.62 -62.82
N MET A 183 -53.60 -94.38 -61.74
CA MET A 183 -53.69 -95.85 -61.75
C MET A 183 -55.12 -96.34 -62.03
N ASP A 184 -56.13 -95.75 -61.39
CA ASP A 184 -57.54 -96.10 -61.59
C ASP A 184 -58.02 -95.79 -63.04
N LEU A 185 -57.41 -94.81 -63.70
CA LEU A 185 -57.64 -94.46 -65.11
C LEU A 185 -56.80 -95.28 -66.10
N GLY A 186 -56.02 -96.26 -65.63
CA GLY A 186 -55.21 -97.14 -66.46
C GLY A 186 -53.89 -96.53 -66.96
N ILE A 187 -53.49 -95.36 -66.46
CA ILE A 187 -52.25 -94.67 -66.84
C ILE A 187 -51.19 -94.95 -65.77
N GLY A 188 -50.14 -95.68 -66.13
CA GLY A 188 -49.07 -96.08 -65.22
C GLY A 188 -49.08 -97.56 -64.80
N LEU A 189 -50.01 -98.36 -65.32
CA LEU A 189 -49.80 -99.80 -65.44
C LEU A 189 -48.68 -100.00 -66.47
N SER A 190 -47.47 -100.29 -65.99
CA SER A 190 -46.45 -100.88 -66.84
C SER A 190 -47.08 -102.10 -67.51
N PHE A 191 -47.20 -102.03 -68.84
CA PHE A 191 -47.56 -103.15 -69.71
C PHE A 191 -46.80 -104.40 -69.25
N ILE A 192 -47.53 -105.36 -68.71
CA ILE A 192 -47.20 -106.79 -68.84
C ILE A 192 -48.19 -107.32 -69.87
#